data_AF-A0A368MZW9-F1
#
_entry.id   AF-A0A368MZW9-F1
#
_cell.length_a   1.000
_cell.length_b   1.000
_cell.length_c   1.000
_cell.angle_alpha   90.00
_cell.angle_beta   90.00
_cell.angle_gamma   90.00
#
_symmetry.space_group_name_H-M   'P 1'
#
loop_
_entity.id
_entity.type
_entity.pdbx_description
1 polymer ?
#
loop_
_entity_poly.entity_id
_entity_poly.type
_entity_poly.pdbx_seq_one_letter_code
_entity_poly.pdbx_strand_id
1 'polypeptide(L)'
;MDFTAILGVIFLLILANIGVFFIFRKVWMNTPNAGMKFLFVNILKDIAWLIISLQWLEKTTQHFLFLIFTFLTASFILYYKVIRLLNER
;
A
#
# COMPACT_ATOMS: atom_id res chain seq x y z
N MET A 1 -0.48 5.77 22.82
CA MET A 1 -0.37 5.04 21.55
C MET A 1 -0.31 3.56 21.87
N ASP A 2 -1.34 2.81 21.49
CA ASP A 2 -1.30 1.34 21.62
C ASP A 2 -0.31 0.78 20.58
N PHE A 3 0.83 0.33 21.08
CA PHE A 3 1.92 -0.19 20.28
C PHE A 3 1.50 -1.39 19.41
N THR A 4 0.58 -2.21 19.92
CA THR A 4 0.09 -3.41 19.23
C THR A 4 -0.72 -3.04 17.99
N ALA A 5 -1.62 -2.06 18.13
CA ALA A 5 -2.44 -1.57 17.03
C ALA A 5 -1.59 -0.94 15.92
N ILE A 6 -0.58 -0.15 16.29
CA ILE A 6 0.37 0.48 15.35
C ILE A 6 1.13 -0.58 14.55
N LEU A 7 1.68 -1.60 15.23
CA LEU A 7 2.37 -2.70 14.56
C LEU A 7 1.43 -3.46 13.63
N GLY A 8 0.18 -3.70 14.05
CA GLY A 8 -0.83 -4.33 13.22
C GLY A 8 -1.10 -3.56 11.92
N VAL A 9 -1.22 -2.24 12.00
CA VAL A 9 -1.44 -1.35 10.85
C VAL A 9 -0.26 -1.39 9.87
N ILE A 10 0.97 -1.33 10.38
CA ILE A 10 2.20 -1.40 9.55
C ILE A 10 2.30 -2.78 8.89
N PHE A 11 2.11 -3.84 9.66
CA PHE A 11 2.20 -5.22 9.17
C PHE A 11 1.17 -5.48 8.06
N LEU A 12 -0.07 -5.04 8.26
CA LEU A 12 -1.14 -5.15 7.26
C LEU A 12 -0.78 -4.39 5.98
N LEU A 13 -0.21 -3.19 6.09
CA LEU A 13 0.22 -2.39 4.94
C LEU A 13 1.30 -3.09 4.13
N ILE A 14 2.33 -3.61 4.82
CA ILE A 14 3.45 -4.31 4.21
C ILE A 14 2.96 -5.56 3.48
N LEU A 15 2.16 -6.39 4.16
CA LEU A 15 1.57 -7.59 3.56
C LEU A 15 0.76 -7.26 2.31
N ALA A 16 -0.12 -6.25 2.40
CA ALA A 16 -0.95 -5.86 1.28
C ALA A 16 -0.10 -5.34 0.10
N ASN A 17 0.93 -4.53 0.36
CA ASN A 17 1.85 -4.03 -0.67
C ASN A 17 2.66 -5.14 -1.33
N ILE A 18 3.16 -6.12 -0.55
CA ILE A 18 3.84 -7.30 -1.09
C ILE A 18 2.90 -8.09 -2.00
N GLY A 19 1.65 -8.30 -1.57
CA GLY A 19 0.62 -8.98 -2.36
C GLY A 19 0.38 -8.29 -3.70
N VAL A 20 0.10 -6.98 -3.69
CA VAL A 20 -0.11 -6.20 -4.92
C VAL A 20 1.12 -6.24 -5.82
N PHE A 21 2.31 -6.07 -5.26
CA PHE A 21 3.56 -6.13 -6.02
C PHE A 21 3.77 -7.50 -6.70
N PHE A 22 3.50 -8.58 -5.97
CA PHE A 22 3.64 -9.94 -6.50
C PHE A 22 2.66 -10.21 -7.63
N ILE A 23 1.40 -9.80 -7.47
CA ILE A 23 0.37 -9.89 -8.52
C ILE A 23 0.79 -9.07 -9.74
N PHE A 24 1.24 -7.83 -9.53
CA PHE A 24 1.74 -6.98 -10.61
C PHE A 24 2.87 -7.65 -11.38
N ARG A 25 3.89 -8.14 -10.67
CA ARG A 25 5.08 -8.74 -11.29
C ARG A 25 4.75 -10.03 -12.03
N LYS A 26 3.93 -10.90 -11.45
CA LYS A 26 3.67 -12.24 -12.01
C LYS A 26 2.58 -12.23 -13.09
N VAL A 27 1.55 -11.41 -12.93
CA VAL A 27 0.33 -11.47 -13.75
C VAL A 27 0.24 -10.31 -14.73
N TRP A 28 0.47 -9.07 -14.29
CA TRP A 28 0.16 -7.89 -15.11
C TRP A 28 1.32 -7.36 -15.93
N MET A 29 2.56 -7.57 -15.49
CA MET A 29 3.78 -7.03 -16.11
C MET A 29 3.83 -7.25 -17.62
N ASN A 30 3.39 -8.41 -18.10
CA ASN A 30 3.43 -8.77 -19.52
C ASN A 30 2.19 -8.32 -20.31
N THR A 31 1.19 -7.73 -19.66
CA THR A 31 -0.05 -7.32 -20.32
C THR A 31 -0.02 -5.87 -20.81
N PRO A 32 -0.86 -5.51 -21.80
CA PRO A 32 -1.08 -4.11 -22.14
C PRO A 32 -1.62 -3.33 -20.92
N ASN A 33 -1.20 -2.07 -20.79
CA ASN A 33 -1.63 -1.17 -19.72
C ASN A 33 -1.35 -1.68 -18.29
N ALA A 34 -0.26 -2.44 -18.10
CA ALA A 34 0.14 -3.01 -16.81
C ALA A 34 0.19 -1.97 -15.67
N GLY A 35 0.68 -0.76 -15.96
CA GLY A 35 0.71 0.36 -15.02
C GLY A 35 -0.69 0.78 -14.56
N MET A 36 -1.66 0.93 -15.47
CA MET A 36 -3.03 1.29 -15.10
C MET A 36 -3.72 0.22 -14.26
N LYS A 37 -3.51 -1.07 -14.58
CA LYS A 37 -4.06 -2.18 -13.79
C LYS A 37 -3.49 -2.18 -12.38
N PHE A 38 -2.19 -1.95 -12.25
CA PHE A 38 -1.54 -1.79 -10.95
C PHE A 38 -2.14 -0.63 -10.16
N LEU A 39 -2.26 0.55 -10.77
CA LEU A 39 -2.83 1.74 -10.12
C LEU A 39 -4.24 1.46 -9.57
N PHE A 40 -5.10 0.85 -10.38
CA PHE A 40 -6.46 0.55 -9.98
C PHE A 40 -6.52 -0.36 -8.75
N VAL A 41 -5.78 -1.48 -8.78
CA VAL A 41 -5.79 -2.43 -7.65
C VAL A 41 -5.08 -1.85 -6.43
N ASN A 42 -4.00 -1.08 -6.62
CA ASN A 42 -3.30 -0.45 -5.52
C ASN A 42 -4.20 0.55 -4.77
N ILE A 43 -4.95 1.40 -5.50
CA ILE A 43 -5.90 2.35 -4.88
C ILE A 43 -6.98 1.60 -4.09
N LEU A 44 -7.58 0.56 -4.65
CA LEU A 44 -8.59 -0.23 -3.93
C LEU A 44 -8.02 -0.87 -2.66
N LYS A 45 -6.81 -1.43 -2.76
CA LYS A 45 -6.08 -2.02 -1.64
C LYS A 45 -5.78 -0.99 -0.55
N ASP A 46 -5.38 0.23 -0.94
CA ASP A 46 -5.06 1.31 0.00
C ASP A 46 -6.30 1.84 0.72
N ILE A 47 -7.43 1.97 0.02
CA ILE A 47 -8.73 2.33 0.62
C ILE A 47 -9.15 1.27 1.64
N ALA A 48 -9.07 -0.02 1.27
CA ALA A 48 -9.41 -1.11 2.18
C ALA A 48 -8.51 -1.12 3.43
N TRP A 49 -7.20 -0.94 3.24
CA TRP A 49 -6.25 -0.82 4.36
C TRP A 49 -6.59 0.37 5.26
N LEU A 50 -6.93 1.53 4.70
CA LEU A 50 -7.28 2.72 5.48
C LEU A 50 -8.54 2.48 6.32
N ILE A 51 -9.60 1.91 5.73
CA ILE A 51 -10.85 1.60 6.43
C ILE A 51 -10.59 0.67 7.62
N ILE A 52 -9.82 -0.40 7.42
CA ILE A 52 -9.47 -1.35 8.48
C ILE A 52 -8.64 -0.67 9.57
N SER A 53 -7.64 0.12 9.17
CA SER A 53 -6.74 0.81 10.12
C SER A 53 -7.49 1.82 10.99
N LEU A 54 -8.48 2.53 10.43
CA LEU A 54 -9.32 3.47 11.17
C LEU A 54 -10.26 2.79 12.18
N GLN A 55 -10.54 1.50 12.04
CA GLN A 55 -11.32 0.75 13.02
C GLN A 55 -10.47 0.30 14.21
N TRP A 56 -9.16 0.12 14.02
CA TRP A 56 -8.24 -0.33 15.06
C TRP A 56 -7.60 0.80 15.85
N LEU A 57 -7.44 1.98 15.24
CA LEU A 57 -6.81 3.14 15.87
C LEU A 57 -7.83 4.07 16.50
N GLU A 58 -7.49 4.62 17.66
CA GLU A 58 -8.24 5.72 18.25
C GLU A 58 -8.22 6.95 17.33
N LYS A 59 -9.33 7.69 17.28
CA LYS A 59 -9.51 8.85 16.40
C LYS A 59 -8.81 10.08 16.97
N THR A 60 -7.48 10.08 16.91
CA THR A 60 -6.62 11.18 17.38
C THR A 60 -5.81 11.78 16.23
N THR A 61 -5.41 13.05 16.37
CA THR A 61 -4.55 13.74 15.40
C THR A 61 -3.21 13.01 15.21
N GLN A 62 -2.65 12.43 16.28
CA GLN A 62 -1.39 11.69 16.22
C GLN A 62 -1.52 10.43 15.35
N HIS A 63 -2.58 9.63 15.53
CA HIS A 63 -2.82 8.45 14.71
C HIS A 63 -3.11 8.80 13.25
N PHE A 64 -3.81 9.90 12.99
CA PHE A 64 -4.04 10.39 11.64
C PHE A 64 -2.73 10.77 10.92
N LEU A 65 -1.86 11.56 11.58
CA LEU A 65 -0.56 11.92 11.04
C LEU A 65 0.32 10.69 10.80
N PHE A 66 0.28 9.73 11.74
CA PHE A 66 0.96 8.45 11.60
C PHE A 66 0.47 7.67 10.36
N LEU A 67 -0.85 7.56 10.14
CA LEU A 67 -1.41 6.89 8.97
C LEU A 67 -0.97 7.56 7.67
N ILE A 68 -1.02 8.88 7.59
CA ILE A 68 -0.57 9.64 6.41
C ILE A 68 0.90 9.34 6.11
N PHE A 69 1.78 9.47 7.12
CA PHE A 69 3.21 9.29 6.91
C PHE A 69 3.54 7.85 6.49
N THR A 70 2.89 6.87 7.12
CA THR A 70 3.05 5.46 6.81
C THR A 70 2.54 5.14 5.40
N PHE A 71 1.39 5.70 5.02
CA PHE A 71 0.82 5.57 3.68
C PHE A 71 1.74 6.16 2.60
N LEU A 72 2.23 7.39 2.80
CA LEU A 72 3.09 8.08 1.84
C LEU A 72 4.41 7.33 1.64
N THR A 73 5.09 6.98 2.72
CA THR A 73 6.38 6.27 2.66
C THR A 73 6.25 4.92 1.94
N ALA A 74 5.24 4.13 2.31
CA ALA A 74 5.01 2.84 1.69
C ALA A 74 4.61 2.96 0.20
N SER A 75 3.79 3.96 -0.14
CA SER A 75 3.43 4.27 -1.52
C SER A 75 4.67 4.64 -2.34
N PHE A 76 5.49 5.58 -1.87
CA PHE A 76 6.73 5.95 -2.57
C PHE A 76 7.62 4.74 -2.88
N ILE A 77 7.81 3.83 -1.92
CA ILE A 77 8.61 2.62 -2.11
C ILE A 77 8.00 1.70 -3.16
N LEU A 78 6.69 1.44 -3.10
CA LEU A 78 6.02 0.52 -4.02
C LEU A 78 5.98 1.09 -5.43
N TYR A 79 5.57 2.35 -5.59
CA TYR A 79 5.49 3.02 -6.88
C TYR A 79 6.86 3.13 -7.54
N TYR A 80 7.91 3.49 -6.79
CA TYR A 80 9.27 3.52 -7.32
C TYR A 80 9.68 2.16 -7.91
N LYS A 81 9.44 1.05 -7.18
CA LYS A 81 9.75 -0.30 -7.65
C LYS A 81 8.97 -0.66 -8.91
N VAL A 82 7.68 -0.33 -8.96
CA VAL A 82 6.81 -0.64 -10.10
C VAL A 82 7.18 0.17 -11.34
N ILE A 83 7.38 1.48 -11.19
CA ILE A 83 7.78 2.36 -12.30
C ILE A 83 9.13 1.93 -12.87
N ARG A 84 10.10 1.61 -11.99
CA ARG A 84 11.40 1.11 -12.43
C ARG A 84 11.26 -0.15 -13.30
N LEU A 85 10.48 -1.13 -12.84
CA LEU A 85 10.22 -2.36 -13.60
C LEU A 85 9.47 -2.14 -14.91
N LEU A 86 8.59 -1.14 -14.98
CA LEU A 86 7.89 -0.79 -16.22
C LEU A 86 8.81 -0.12 -17.24
N ASN A 87 9.77 0.68 -16.77
CA ASN A 87 10.73 1.38 -17.63
C ASN A 87 11.92 0.51 -18.06
N GLU A 88 12.26 -0.52 -17.28
CA GLU A 88 13.28 -1.53 -17.62
C GLU A 88 12.78 -2.60 -18.61
N ARG A 89 11.51 -2.50 -19.03
CA ARG A 89 10.87 -3.37 -20.01
C ARG A 89 11.11 -2.86 -21.43
#